data_AF-A0A3B9EPM7-F1
#
_entry.id   AF-A0A3B9EPM7-F1
#
_cell.length_a   1.000
_cell.length_b   1.000
_cell.length_c   1.000
_cell.angle_alpha   90.00
_cell.angle_beta   90.00
_cell.angle_gamma   90.00
#
_symmetry.space_group_name_H-M   'P 1'
#
loop_
_entity.id
_entity.type
_entity.pdbx_description
1 polymer ?
#
loop_
_entity_poly.entity_id
_entity_poly.type
_entity_poly.pdbx_seq_one_letter_code
_entity_poly.pdbx_strand_id
1 'polypeptide(L)'
;MLRHSSVWHAVDRLAREHGLSTSGLARKAGLDPTTFNKSKRTTRDGKLRWPSTESVAKILSATGASLSEWVSYVDETEGGGVYRNVPLIGFAQAG
;
A
#
# COMPACT_ATOMS: atom_id res chain seq x y z
N MET A 1 -3.50 1.00 -15.14
CA MET A 1 -2.39 1.98 -15.45
C MET A 1 -2.02 2.68 -14.15
N LEU A 2 -0.74 2.82 -13.80
CA LEU A 2 -0.30 3.34 -12.50
C LEU A 2 -0.81 4.77 -12.23
N ARG A 3 -1.65 4.93 -11.20
CA ARG A 3 -2.19 6.23 -10.76
C ARG A 3 -1.51 6.67 -9.46
N HIS A 4 -1.39 7.99 -9.28
CA HIS A 4 -0.84 8.58 -8.06
C HIS A 4 -1.66 8.16 -6.82
N SER A 5 -2.98 8.09 -6.96
CA SER A 5 -3.89 7.66 -5.88
C SER A 5 -3.63 6.22 -5.45
N SER A 6 -3.41 5.29 -6.38
CA SER A 6 -3.14 3.87 -6.10
C SER A 6 -1.90 3.69 -5.24
N VAL A 7 -0.85 4.47 -5.51
CA VAL A 7 0.39 4.45 -4.73
C VAL A 7 0.17 4.96 -3.30
N TRP A 8 -0.61 6.02 -3.13
CA TRP A 8 -0.97 6.50 -1.79
C TRP A 8 -1.85 5.51 -1.03
N HIS A 9 -2.77 4.84 -1.71
CA HIS A 9 -3.58 3.77 -1.13
C HIS A 9 -2.74 2.57 -0.71
N ALA A 10 -1.71 2.20 -1.48
CA ALA A 10 -0.78 1.14 -1.10
C ALA A 10 -0.01 1.47 0.17
N VAL A 11 0.41 2.74 0.36
CA VAL A 11 1.02 3.20 1.62
C VAL A 11 0.02 3.10 2.79
N ASP A 12 -1.23 3.50 2.57
CA ASP A 12 -2.29 3.41 3.59
C ASP A 12 -2.61 1.95 3.95
N ARG A 13 -2.60 1.05 2.96
CA ARG A 13 -2.80 -0.40 3.14
C ARG A 13 -1.64 -1.01 3.91
N LEU A 14 -0.40 -0.71 3.52
CA LEU A 14 0.79 -1.19 4.21
C LEU A 14 0.77 -0.77 5.68
N ALA A 15 0.46 0.49 5.99
CA ALA A 15 0.34 0.95 7.38
C ALA A 15 -0.68 0.10 8.16
N ARG A 16 -1.86 -0.12 7.58
CA ARG A 16 -2.96 -0.89 8.19
C ARG A 16 -2.63 -2.36 8.38
N GLU A 17 -2.00 -3.03 7.41
CA GLU A 17 -1.57 -4.43 7.55
C GLU A 17 -0.58 -4.62 8.71
N HIS A 18 0.25 -3.62 8.97
CA HIS A 18 1.18 -3.63 10.10
C HIS A 18 0.60 -3.04 11.40
N GLY A 19 -0.71 -2.75 11.46
CA GLY A 19 -1.37 -2.19 12.65
C GLY A 19 -0.93 -0.76 13.00
N LEU A 20 -0.43 -0.01 12.02
CA LEU A 20 0.08 1.36 12.18
C LEU A 20 -0.84 2.38 11.50
N SER A 21 -0.86 3.60 12.04
CA SER A 21 -1.30 4.77 11.27
C SER A 21 -0.22 5.18 10.27
N THR A 22 -0.56 5.99 9.26
CA THR A 22 0.41 6.54 8.31
C THR A 22 1.54 7.32 9.00
N SER A 23 1.21 8.09 10.04
CA SER A 23 2.19 8.78 10.88
C SER A 23 3.02 7.82 11.74
N GLY A 24 2.42 6.73 12.22
CA GLY A 24 3.12 5.65 12.92
C GLY A 24 4.11 4.93 12.01
N LEU A 25 3.71 4.64 10.77
CA LEU A 25 4.55 4.07 9.72
C LEU A 25 5.74 5.00 9.40
N ALA A 26 5.48 6.29 9.22
CA ALA A 26 6.53 7.28 9.00
C ALA A 26 7.54 7.31 10.16
N ARG A 27 7.06 7.37 11.41
CA ARG A 27 7.92 7.37 12.59
C ARG A 27 8.76 6.09 12.67
N LYS A 28 8.15 4.93 12.43
CA LYS A 28 8.85 3.64 12.40
C LYS A 28 9.94 3.61 11.33
N ALA A 29 9.71 4.28 10.20
CA ALA A 29 10.65 4.41 9.09
C ALA A 29 11.69 5.53 9.25
N GLY A 30 11.76 6.20 10.40
CA GLY A 30 12.68 7.33 10.63
C GLY A 30 12.37 8.56 9.78
N LEU A 31 11.13 8.67 9.28
CA LEU A 31 10.63 9.81 8.53
C LEU A 31 9.87 10.76 9.44
N ASP A 32 9.69 12.01 8.98
CA ASP A 32 8.81 12.95 9.66
C ASP A 32 7.38 12.38 9.73
N PRO A 33 6.70 12.39 10.90
CA PRO A 33 5.37 11.81 11.07
C PRO A 33 4.29 12.35 10.13
N THR A 34 4.51 13.52 9.53
CA THR A 34 3.58 14.14 8.57
C THR A 34 3.87 13.79 7.11
N THR A 35 4.96 13.07 6.82
CA THR A 35 5.41 12.72 5.46
C THR A 35 4.29 12.09 4.62
N PHE A 36 3.47 11.24 5.23
CA PHE A 36 2.39 10.53 4.55
C PHE A 36 1.00 11.11 4.81
N ASN A 37 0.88 12.28 5.46
CA ASN A 37 -0.42 12.90 5.73
C ASN A 37 -1.08 13.40 4.44
N LYS A 38 -2.41 13.32 4.36
CA LYS A 38 -3.19 13.73 3.17
C LYS A 38 -2.86 15.15 2.69
N SER A 39 -2.61 16.09 3.61
CA SER A 39 -2.25 17.48 3.30
C SER A 39 -0.90 17.64 2.58
N LYS A 40 -0.02 16.63 2.62
CA LYS A 40 1.27 16.61 1.91
C LYS A 40 1.21 15.86 0.57
N ARG A 41 0.09 15.19 0.26
CA ARG A 41 -0.11 14.39 -0.96
C ARG A 41 -0.52 15.24 -2.16
N THR A 42 -0.94 16.48 -1.94
CA THR A 42 -1.31 17.43 -2.98
C THR A 42 -0.33 18.61 -3.00
N THR A 43 0.01 19.08 -4.20
CA THR A 43 0.77 20.32 -4.38
C THR A 43 -0.14 21.53 -4.19
N ARG A 44 0.43 22.73 -4.08
CA ARG A 44 -0.33 23.99 -4.03
C ARG A 44 -1.25 24.19 -5.24
N ASP A 45 -0.88 23.65 -6.40
CA ASP A 45 -1.67 23.68 -7.63
C ASP A 45 -2.76 22.59 -7.70
N GLY A 46 -3.00 21.86 -6.60
CA GLY A 46 -4.03 20.81 -6.51
C GLY A 46 -3.68 19.48 -7.18
N LYS A 47 -2.46 19.34 -7.72
CA LYS A 47 -2.01 18.08 -8.34
C LYS A 47 -1.56 17.08 -7.28
N LEU A 48 -1.84 15.80 -7.48
CA LEU A 48 -1.31 14.74 -6.63
C LEU A 48 0.22 14.66 -6.82
N ARG A 49 0.94 14.59 -5.71
CA ARG A 49 2.40 14.42 -5.66
C ARG A 49 2.73 12.93 -5.56
N TRP A 50 3.75 12.47 -6.28
CA TRP A 50 4.32 11.14 -6.03
C TRP A 50 5.13 11.10 -4.75
N PRO A 51 5.00 10.06 -3.91
CA PRO A 51 5.97 9.83 -2.84
C PRO A 51 7.35 9.59 -3.44
N SER A 52 8.40 10.00 -2.74
CA SER A 52 9.76 9.70 -3.18
C SER A 52 10.04 8.20 -3.04
N THR A 53 10.81 7.64 -3.96
CA THR A 53 11.27 6.25 -3.88
C THR A 53 12.05 5.99 -2.59
N GLU A 54 12.77 7.00 -2.09
CA GLU A 54 13.46 6.94 -0.81
C GLU A 54 12.50 6.73 0.38
N SER A 55 11.39 7.48 0.43
CA SER A 55 10.39 7.30 1.48
C SER A 55 9.73 5.92 1.40
N VAL A 56 9.51 5.40 0.19
CA VAL A 56 8.98 4.04 -0.02
C VAL A 56 10.00 2.99 0.45
N ALA A 57 11.28 3.12 0.10
CA ALA A 57 12.32 2.20 0.55
C ALA A 57 12.43 2.14 2.09
N LYS A 58 12.35 3.30 2.75
CA LYS A 58 12.40 3.41 4.21
C LYS A 58 11.23 2.69 4.89
N ILE A 59 10.00 2.85 4.39
CA ILE A 59 8.84 2.15 4.98
C ILE A 59 8.90 0.64 4.76
N LEU A 60 9.33 0.18 3.58
CA LEU A 60 9.49 -1.25 3.30
C LEU A 60 10.55 -1.87 4.23
N SER A 61 11.70 -1.21 4.37
CA SER A 61 12.74 -1.65 5.30
C SER A 61 12.28 -1.67 6.75
N ALA A 62 11.45 -0.71 7.17
CA ALA A 62 10.98 -0.59 8.55
C ALA A 62 9.84 -1.56 8.89
N THR A 63 9.05 -1.98 7.90
CA THR A 63 8.00 -2.97 8.09
C THR A 63 8.46 -4.39 7.80
N GLY A 64 9.58 -4.57 7.11
CA GLY A 64 10.04 -5.86 6.60
C GLY A 64 9.24 -6.33 5.38
N ALA A 65 8.40 -5.46 4.82
CA ALA A 65 7.58 -5.79 3.64
C ALA A 65 8.45 -5.81 2.38
N SER A 66 8.12 -6.73 1.48
CA SER A 66 8.79 -6.81 0.18
C SER A 66 8.21 -5.79 -0.80
N LEU A 67 9.00 -5.42 -1.82
CA LEU A 67 8.50 -4.56 -2.90
C LEU A 67 7.33 -5.21 -3.65
N SER A 68 7.37 -6.53 -3.88
CA SER A 68 6.31 -7.28 -4.55
C SER A 68 5.00 -7.25 -3.77
N GLU A 69 5.07 -7.40 -2.45
CA GLU A 69 3.91 -7.25 -1.57
C GLU A 69 3.31 -5.85 -1.67
N TRP A 70 4.14 -4.81 -1.61
CA TRP A 70 3.66 -3.44 -1.74
C TRP A 70 3.03 -3.14 -3.10
N VAL A 71 3.63 -3.65 -4.19
CA VAL A 71 3.06 -3.52 -5.54
C VAL A 71 1.71 -4.22 -5.65
N SER A 72 1.50 -5.34 -4.93
CA SER A 72 0.19 -6.00 -4.91
C SER A 72 -0.92 -5.09 -4.35
N TYR A 73 -0.60 -4.24 -3.36
CA TYR A 73 -1.54 -3.24 -2.82
C TYR A 73 -1.82 -2.09 -3.78
N VAL A 74 -0.91 -1.81 -4.72
CA VAL A 74 -1.11 -0.81 -5.77
C VAL A 74 -2.11 -1.34 -6.81
N ASP A 75 -2.00 -2.62 -7.17
CA ASP A 75 -2.83 -3.28 -8.18
C ASP A 75 -4.28 -3.54 -7.71
N GLU A 76 -4.48 -3.88 -6.43
CA GLU A 76 -5.81 -4.13 -5.83
C GLU A 76 -6.78 -2.93 -5.92
N THR A 77 -6.30 -1.71 -6.19
CA THR A 77 -7.17 -0.53 -6.34
C THR A 77 -7.98 -0.49 -7.64
N GLU A 78 -7.68 -1.33 -8.64
CA GLU A 78 -8.43 -1.42 -9.90
C GLU A 78 -9.35 -2.66 -9.96
N GLY A 79 -9.98 -3.14 -8.88
CA GLY A 79 -11.00 -4.21 -8.95
C GLY A 79 -10.52 -5.56 -9.53
N GLY A 80 -9.25 -5.66 -9.91
CA GLY A 80 -8.53 -6.87 -10.24
C GLY A 80 -7.99 -7.45 -8.96
N GLY A 81 -8.87 -8.00 -8.12
CA GLY A 81 -8.40 -8.98 -7.17
C GLY A 81 -7.63 -10.03 -7.96
N VAL A 82 -6.38 -10.32 -7.58
CA VAL A 82 -5.74 -11.56 -8.00
C VAL A 82 -6.75 -12.64 -7.66
N TYR A 83 -7.44 -13.19 -8.67
CA TYR A 83 -8.32 -14.32 -8.53
C TYR A 83 -7.43 -15.46 -8.05
N ARG A 84 -7.25 -15.56 -6.73
CA ARG A 84 -6.74 -16.74 -6.08
C ARG A 84 -7.85 -17.75 -6.27
N ASN A 85 -7.75 -18.50 -7.35
CA ASN A 85 -8.60 -19.63 -7.65
C ASN A 85 -8.43 -20.61 -6.49
N VAL A 86 -9.24 -20.46 -5.43
CA VAL A 86 -9.29 -21.42 -4.33
C VAL A 86 -9.90 -22.68 -4.95
N PRO A 87 -9.15 -23.77 -5.10
CA PRO A 87 -9.71 -24.99 -5.65
C PRO A 87 -10.78 -25.50 -4.68
N LEU A 88 -12.04 -25.56 -5.12
CA LEU A 88 -13.10 -26.25 -4.39
C LEU A 88 -12.88 -27.76 -4.51
N ILE A 89 -11.87 -28.28 -3.81
CA ILE A 89 -11.73 -29.72 -3.57
C ILE A 89 -12.73 -30.05 -2.46
N GLY A 90 -13.96 -30.44 -2.84
CA GLY A 90 -14.98 -30.81 -1.86
C GLY A 90 -16.39 -31.08 -2.35
N PHE A 91 -16.66 -31.23 -3.64
CA PHE A 91 -18.02 -31.53 -4.15
C PHE A 91 -18.09 -32.77 -5.05
N ALA A 92 -17.37 -33.83 -4.70
CA ALA A 92 -17.53 -35.13 -5.36
C ALA A 92 -17.50 -36.27 -4.34
N GLN A 93 -18.44 -36.28 -3.38
CA GLN A 93 -18.96 -37.53 -2.81
C GLN A 93 -20.20 -37.25 -1.94
N ALA A 94 -21.36 -37.18 -2.57
CA ALA A 94 -22.64 -37.46 -1.94
C ALA A 94 -23.67 -37.74 -3.06
N GLY A 95 -24.05 -39.02 -3.20
CA GLY A 95 -25.12 -39.48 -4.09
C GLY A 95 -24.63 -40.40 -5.19
#